data_AF-A0AAG5DND8-F1
#
_entry.id   AF-A0AAG5DND8-F1
#
_cell.length_a   1.000
_cell.length_b   1.000
_cell.length_c   1.000
_cell.angle_alpha   90.00
_cell.angle_beta   90.00
_cell.angle_gamma   90.00
#
_symmetry.space_group_name_H-M   'P 1'
#
loop_
_entity.id
_entity.type
_entity.pdbx_description
1 polymer ?
#
loop_
_entity_poly.entity_id
_entity_poly.type
_entity_poly.pdbx_seq_one_letter_code
_entity_poly.pdbx_strand_id
1 'polypeptide(L)'
;MSTISLNINIDGVQVFKSSPANFWPILIGIHEMPKVNTMPIAIYCGDSKPPSANDFLNPLVEELKNILTDGITINEQVVKLSVRAFICDSPARVFIKGKKRIKVKRKVINHHQKTVRCCPPDA
;
A
#
# COMPACT_ATOMS: atom_id res chain seq x y z
N MET A 1 -1.73 -20.14 -17.19
CA MET A 1 -0.94 -19.80 -15.98
C MET A 1 -1.79 -18.88 -15.13
N SER A 2 -2.10 -19.26 -13.90
CA SER A 2 -2.83 -18.43 -12.94
C SER A 2 -1.86 -17.40 -12.35
N THR A 3 -2.17 -16.13 -12.54
CA THR A 3 -1.43 -15.02 -11.92
C THR A 3 -2.16 -14.60 -10.66
N ILE A 4 -1.44 -14.45 -9.54
CA ILE A 4 -1.99 -13.93 -8.29
C ILE A 4 -1.76 -12.41 -8.24
N SER A 5 -2.81 -11.68 -7.88
CA SER A 5 -2.81 -10.22 -7.85
C SER A 5 -2.63 -9.70 -6.43
N LEU A 6 -1.59 -8.91 -6.21
CA LEU A 6 -1.21 -8.35 -4.92
C LEU A 6 -1.78 -6.94 -4.73
N ASN A 7 -2.42 -6.70 -3.59
CA ASN A 7 -2.75 -5.37 -3.09
C ASN A 7 -1.75 -5.00 -2.00
N ILE A 8 -1.02 -3.91 -2.18
CA ILE A 8 -0.04 -3.41 -1.20
C ILE A 8 -0.70 -2.27 -0.43
N ASN A 9 -0.82 -2.37 0.88
CA ASN A 9 -1.38 -1.34 1.74
C ASN A 9 -0.27 -0.68 2.56
N ILE A 10 -0.24 0.65 2.58
CA ILE A 10 0.73 1.43 3.36
C ILE A 10 -0.04 2.46 4.16
N ASP A 11 0.16 2.41 5.47
CA ASP A 11 -0.51 3.29 6.43
C ASP A 11 0.52 3.95 7.35
N GLY A 12 0.11 5.03 8.02
CA GLY A 12 0.86 5.68 9.10
C GLY A 12 -0.04 5.82 10.31
N VAL A 13 0.13 4.95 11.30
CA VAL A 13 -0.70 4.92 12.51
C VAL A 13 0.10 5.32 13.75
N GLN A 14 -0.45 6.25 14.54
CA GLN A 14 0.05 6.52 15.89
C GLN A 14 -0.55 5.49 16.83
N VAL A 15 0.30 4.64 17.42
CA VAL A 15 -0.18 3.55 18.29
C VAL A 15 -0.54 4.06 19.69
N PHE A 16 0.08 5.16 20.14
CA PHE A 16 -0.16 5.74 21.45
C PHE A 16 -0.53 7.22 21.34
N LYS A 17 -1.60 7.64 22.02
CA LYS A 17 -2.00 9.06 22.06
C LYS A 17 -1.02 9.95 22.83
N SER A 18 -0.21 9.35 23.69
CA SER A 18 0.70 10.02 24.62
C SER A 18 2.18 9.83 24.27
N SER A 19 2.51 9.08 23.20
CA SER A 19 3.89 8.88 22.74
C SER A 19 4.00 9.28 21.26
N PRO A 20 5.14 9.86 20.85
CA PRO A 20 5.37 10.19 19.45
C PRO A 20 5.57 8.94 18.57
N ALA A 21 5.55 7.72 19.12
CA ALA A 21 5.73 6.50 18.36
C ALA A 21 4.68 6.35 17.23
N ASN A 22 5.16 6.41 16.00
CA ASN A 22 4.45 6.19 14.76
C ASN A 22 4.87 4.85 14.16
N PHE A 23 3.89 4.09 13.70
CA PHE A 23 4.07 2.84 12.97
C PHE A 23 3.67 3.04 11.52
N TRP A 24 4.55 2.64 10.62
CA TRP A 24 4.31 2.67 9.19
C TRP A 24 4.42 1.25 8.64
N PRO A 25 3.33 0.46 8.72
CA PRO A 25 3.31 -0.88 8.16
C PRO A 25 3.17 -0.84 6.64
N ILE A 26 3.85 -1.79 6.00
CA ILE A 26 3.59 -2.23 4.64
C ILE A 26 2.90 -3.59 4.77
N LEU A 27 1.66 -3.66 4.30
CA LEU A 27 0.84 -4.87 4.33
C LEU A 27 0.60 -5.38 2.91
N ILE A 28 0.42 -6.68 2.77
CA ILE A 28 0.07 -7.32 1.51
C ILE A 28 -1.25 -8.08 1.65
N GLY A 29 -2.10 -8.01 0.62
CA GLY A 29 -3.34 -8.77 0.52
C GLY A 29 -3.44 -9.44 -0.84
N ILE A 30 -3.95 -10.66 -0.87
CA ILE A 30 -4.15 -11.43 -2.10
C ILE A 30 -5.56 -11.16 -2.62
N HIS A 31 -5.68 -10.61 -3.83
CA HIS A 31 -6.97 -10.21 -4.39
C HIS A 31 -7.91 -11.40 -4.59
N GLU A 32 -7.37 -12.53 -5.05
CA GLU A 32 -8.08 -13.76 -5.33
C GLU A 32 -8.56 -14.47 -4.05
N MET A 33 -8.03 -14.08 -2.88
CA MET A 33 -8.34 -14.67 -1.57
C MET A 33 -8.82 -13.60 -0.58
N PRO A 34 -10.01 -13.00 -0.79
CA PRO A 34 -10.51 -11.91 0.05
C PRO A 34 -10.83 -12.32 1.50
N LYS A 35 -10.94 -13.62 1.77
CA LYS A 35 -11.13 -14.16 3.13
C LYS A 35 -9.84 -14.21 3.94
N VAL A 36 -8.68 -14.10 3.29
CA VAL A 36 -7.39 -14.04 3.96
C VAL A 36 -7.11 -12.59 4.34
N ASN A 37 -6.84 -12.36 5.62
CA ASN A 37 -6.50 -11.03 6.10
C ASN A 37 -5.18 -10.56 5.50
N THR A 38 -5.05 -9.24 5.32
CA THR A 38 -3.79 -8.63 4.93
C THR A 38 -2.69 -8.95 5.93
N MET A 39 -1.50 -9.28 5.45
CA MET A 39 -0.36 -9.65 6.30
C MET A 39 0.69 -8.53 6.28
N PRO A 40 1.32 -8.20 7.43
CA PRO A 40 2.45 -7.28 7.44
C PRO A 40 3.67 -7.95 6.81
N ILE A 41 4.33 -7.23 5.90
CA ILE A 41 5.60 -7.64 5.28
C ILE A 41 6.77 -6.78 5.74
N ALA A 42 6.51 -5.53 6.14
CA ALA A 42 7.49 -4.66 6.76
C ALA A 42 6.80 -3.69 7.72
N ILE A 43 7.52 -3.27 8.76
CA ILE A 43 7.04 -2.27 9.72
C ILE A 43 8.18 -1.31 10.01
N TYR A 44 7.96 -0.02 9.77
CA TYR A 44 8.79 1.02 10.35
C TYR A 44 8.20 1.50 11.67
N CYS A 45 9.04 1.69 12.68
CA CYS A 45 8.68 2.27 13.97
C CYS A 45 9.65 3.40 14.32
N GLY A 46 9.13 4.57 14.63
CA GLY A 46 9.92 5.72 15.07
C GLY A 46 9.06 6.85 15.58
N ASP A 47 9.66 7.92 16.09
CA ASP A 47 8.94 9.05 16.68
C ASP A 47 8.20 9.92 15.64
N SER A 48 8.35 9.62 14.36
CA SER A 48 7.68 10.32 13.26
C SER A 48 7.51 9.39 12.06
N LYS A 49 7.04 9.92 10.93
CA LYS A 49 7.04 9.17 9.66
C LYS A 49 8.48 8.86 9.21
N PRO A 50 8.69 7.84 8.35
CA PRO A 50 10.03 7.58 7.82
C PRO A 50 10.60 8.84 7.16
N PRO A 51 11.90 9.14 7.38
CA PRO A 51 12.51 10.38 6.90
C PRO A 51 12.53 10.48 5.38
N SER A 52 12.63 9.33 4.71
CA SER A 52 12.71 9.19 3.27
C SER A 52 11.72 8.14 2.80
N ALA A 53 10.82 8.50 1.88
CA ALA A 53 9.91 7.54 1.25
C ALA A 53 10.69 6.55 0.37
N ASN A 54 11.79 7.00 -0.23
CA ASN A 54 12.64 6.14 -1.06
C ASN A 54 13.30 5.07 -0.20
N ASP A 55 13.96 5.44 0.89
CA ASP A 55 14.67 4.47 1.74
C ASP A 55 13.69 3.50 2.40
N PHE A 56 12.48 3.99 2.73
CA PHE A 56 11.41 3.16 3.27
C PHE A 56 10.87 2.13 2.27
N LEU A 57 10.75 2.48 0.98
CA LEU A 57 10.16 1.61 -0.04
C LEU A 57 11.19 0.84 -0.88
N ASN A 58 12.46 1.22 -0.86
CA ASN A 58 13.48 0.60 -1.69
C ASN A 58 13.61 -0.91 -1.47
N PRO A 59 13.62 -1.43 -0.22
CA PRO A 59 13.66 -2.87 0.01
C PRO A 59 12.47 -3.60 -0.65
N LEU A 60 11.26 -3.05 -0.50
CA LEU A 60 10.05 -3.59 -1.11
C LEU A 60 10.15 -3.60 -2.64
N VAL A 61 10.64 -2.52 -3.25
CA VAL A 61 10.73 -2.39 -4.71
C VAL A 61 11.72 -3.40 -5.29
N GLU A 62 12.88 -3.59 -4.65
CA GLU A 62 13.86 -4.58 -5.11
C GLU A 62 13.33 -6.01 -5.01
N GLU A 63 12.67 -6.36 -3.91
CA GLU A 63 12.03 -7.67 -3.77
C GLU A 63 10.90 -7.88 -4.80
N LEU A 64 10.04 -6.87 -4.99
CA LEU A 64 8.96 -6.95 -5.97
C LEU A 64 9.49 -7.10 -7.40
N LYS A 65 10.58 -6.43 -7.79
CA LYS A 65 11.15 -6.59 -9.14
C LYS A 65 11.53 -8.04 -9.41
N ASN A 66 12.20 -8.69 -8.47
CA ASN A 66 12.63 -10.08 -8.61
C ASN A 66 11.39 -10.99 -8.70
N ILE A 67 10.47 -10.84 -7.76
CA ILE A 67 9.27 -11.67 -7.64
C ILE A 67 8.32 -11.51 -8.84
N LEU A 68 8.18 -10.30 -9.38
CA LEU A 68 7.31 -10.05 -10.54
C LEU A 68 7.93 -10.55 -11.85
N THR A 69 9.26 -10.62 -11.92
CA THR A 69 9.98 -11.10 -13.11
C THR A 69 10.07 -12.62 -13.12
N ASP A 70 10.49 -13.21 -12.00
CA ASP A 70 10.83 -14.63 -11.90
C ASP A 70 9.63 -15.47 -11.41
N GLY A 71 8.66 -14.85 -10.74
CA GLY A 71 7.59 -15.53 -10.03
C GLY A 71 8.06 -16.08 -8.68
N ILE A 72 7.20 -16.88 -8.03
CA ILE A 72 7.52 -17.61 -6.80
C ILE A 72 7.26 -19.09 -7.02
N THR A 73 8.20 -19.94 -6.62
CA THR A 73 8.02 -21.39 -6.64
C THR A 73 7.33 -21.85 -5.36
N ILE A 74 6.13 -22.41 -5.48
CA ILE A 74 5.36 -23.01 -4.38
C ILE A 74 5.01 -24.43 -4.80
N ASN A 75 5.39 -25.44 -4.00
CA ASN A 75 5.16 -26.86 -4.32
C ASN A 75 5.63 -27.23 -5.74
N GLU A 76 6.86 -26.82 -6.11
CA GLU A 76 7.48 -27.05 -7.44
C GLU A 76 6.75 -26.37 -8.62
N GLN A 77 5.71 -25.58 -8.37
CA GLN A 77 5.01 -24.81 -9.38
C GLN A 77 5.40 -23.33 -9.32
N VAL A 78 5.76 -22.77 -10.46
CA VAL A 78 6.03 -21.33 -10.58
C VAL A 78 4.71 -20.58 -10.68
N VAL A 79 4.42 -19.77 -9.67
CA VAL A 79 3.27 -18.88 -9.61
C VAL A 79 3.70 -17.48 -10.00
N LYS A 80 3.03 -16.91 -11.01
CA LYS A 80 3.27 -15.52 -11.41
C LYS A 80 2.52 -14.58 -10.48
N LEU A 81 3.16 -13.47 -10.15
CA LEU A 81 2.55 -12.40 -9.36
C LEU A 81 2.38 -11.13 -10.20
N SER A 82 1.37 -10.33 -9.87
CA SER A 82 1.20 -8.97 -10.38
C SER A 82 0.84 -8.03 -9.25
N VAL A 83 1.30 -6.77 -9.30
CA VAL A 83 0.82 -5.73 -8.39
C VAL A 83 -0.42 -5.09 -8.98
N ARG A 84 -1.55 -5.22 -8.28
CA ARG A 84 -2.84 -4.68 -8.71
C ARG A 84 -3.05 -3.25 -8.22
N ALA A 85 -2.73 -2.98 -6.96
CA ALA A 85 -2.99 -1.68 -6.36
C ALA A 85 -2.06 -1.36 -5.19
N PHE A 86 -1.71 -0.08 -5.07
CA PHE A 86 -1.21 0.53 -3.84
C PHE A 86 -2.35 1.25 -3.13
N ILE A 87 -2.71 0.79 -1.95
CA ILE A 87 -3.77 1.30 -1.10
C ILE A 87 -3.11 2.12 0.01
N CYS A 88 -3.53 3.37 0.13
CA CYS A 88 -3.00 4.27 1.14
C CYS A 88 -4.03 5.36 1.42
N ASP A 89 -4.08 5.79 2.68
CA ASP A 89 -4.83 6.96 3.09
C ASP A 89 -4.24 8.24 2.48
N SER A 90 -4.90 9.38 2.65
CA SER A 90 -4.46 10.62 2.00
C SER A 90 -3.06 11.10 2.48
N PRO A 91 -2.76 11.16 3.79
CA PRO A 91 -1.41 11.39 4.31
C PRO A 91 -0.32 10.47 3.74
N ALA A 92 -0.52 9.15 3.80
CA ALA A 92 0.48 8.17 3.34
C ALA A 92 0.69 8.27 1.83
N ARG A 93 -0.37 8.45 1.04
CA ARG A 93 -0.26 8.65 -0.42
C ARG A 93 0.61 9.85 -0.78
N VAL A 94 0.45 10.94 -0.05
CA VAL A 94 1.21 12.19 -0.26
C VAL A 94 2.67 11.98 0.07
N PHE A 95 2.96 11.27 1.17
CA PHE A 95 4.30 10.90 1.56
C PHE A 95 4.98 10.04 0.48
N ILE A 96 4.35 8.94 0.07
CA ILE A 96 4.88 8.00 -0.92
C ILE A 96 5.07 8.67 -2.29
N LYS A 97 4.11 9.49 -2.73
CA LYS A 97 4.17 10.15 -4.05
C LYS A 97 5.09 11.38 -4.07
N GLY A 98 5.62 11.82 -2.93
CA GLY A 98 6.45 13.02 -2.82
C GLY A 98 5.75 14.33 -3.22
N LYS A 99 4.41 14.40 -3.23
CA LYS A 99 3.66 15.63 -3.58
C LYS A 99 3.12 16.30 -2.32
N LYS A 100 3.25 17.63 -2.19
CA LYS A 100 2.65 18.39 -1.08
C LYS A 100 1.11 18.23 -1.10
N ARG A 101 0.49 18.07 0.08
CA ARG A 101 -0.97 18.13 0.24
C ARG A 101 -1.45 19.50 -0.25
N ILE A 102 -2.18 19.54 -1.37
CA ILE A 102 -3.00 20.70 -1.71
C ILE A 102 -4.20 20.65 -0.75
N LYS A 103 -4.21 21.53 0.26
CA LYS A 103 -5.41 21.75 1.09
C LYS A 103 -6.47 22.42 0.22
N VAL A 104 -7.25 21.65 -0.53
CA VAL A 104 -8.51 22.16 -1.06
C VAL A 104 -9.40 22.38 0.15
N LYS A 105 -9.63 23.64 0.55
CA LYS A 105 -10.67 23.98 1.53
C LYS A 105 -12.01 23.61 0.91
N ARG A 106 -12.42 22.34 1.03
CA ARG A 106 -13.79 21.92 0.70
C ARG A 106 -14.67 22.40 1.84
N LYS A 107 -15.43 23.47 1.58
CA LYS A 107 -16.61 23.81 2.38
C LYS A 107 -17.51 22.56 2.33
N VAL A 108 -17.67 21.89 3.47
CA VAL A 108 -18.43 20.64 3.57
C VAL A 108 -19.89 20.96 3.29
N ILE A 109 -20.42 20.41 2.20
CA ILE A 109 -21.84 20.13 2.07
C ILE A 109 -21.95 18.62 2.18
N ASN A 110 -22.61 18.15 3.23
CA ASN A 110 -22.78 16.74 3.58
C ASN A 110 -23.54 15.98 2.48
N HIS A 111 -22.93 14.98 1.84
CA HIS A 111 -23.54 13.65 1.67
C HIS A 111 -22.59 12.65 0.99
N HIS A 112 -22.45 11.50 1.64
CA HIS A 112 -22.16 10.18 1.09
C HIS A 112 -20.73 9.85 0.60
N GLN A 113 -20.24 8.74 1.16
CA GLN A 113 -19.01 8.03 0.83
C GLN A 113 -18.80 7.92 -0.69
N LYS A 114 -17.61 8.31 -1.18
CA LYS A 114 -17.17 8.01 -2.54
C LYS A 114 -15.90 7.18 -2.48
N THR A 115 -16.07 5.86 -2.55
CA THR A 115 -15.09 4.94 -3.12
C THR A 115 -14.77 5.39 -4.55
N VAL A 116 -13.50 5.69 -4.83
CA VAL A 116 -13.04 5.98 -6.19
C VAL A 116 -12.85 4.64 -6.91
N ARG A 117 -13.88 4.19 -7.64
CA ARG A 117 -13.70 3.20 -8.70
C ARG A 117 -13.16 3.93 -9.93
N CYS A 118 -11.95 3.60 -10.34
CA CYS A 118 -11.51 3.90 -11.71
C CYS A 118 -12.14 2.84 -12.61
N CYS A 119 -13.21 3.18 -13.33
CA CYS A 119 -13.54 2.45 -14.54
C CYS A 119 -12.69 3.05 -15.68
N PRO A 120 -12.08 2.23 -16.55
CA PRO A 120 -11.52 2.72 -17.81
C PRO A 120 -12.66 3.23 -18.72
N PRO A 121 -12.38 4.24 -19.57
CA PRO A 121 -13.32 4.64 -20.60
C PRO A 121 -13.18 3.70 -21.80
N ASP A 122 -14.12 2.78 -21.98
CA ASP A 122 -14.31 2.06 -23.24
C ASP A 122 -15.65 2.46 -23.86
N ALA A 123 -15.59 3.29 -24.91
CA ALA A 123 -16.46 3.33 -26.10
C ALA A 123 -16.09 4.54 -26.97
#